data_AF-A0AAW1U1T3-F1
#
_entry.id   AF-A0AAW1U1T3-F1
#
_cell.length_a   1.000
_cell.length_b   1.000
_cell.length_c   1.000
_cell.angle_alpha   90.00
_cell.angle_beta   90.00
_cell.angle_gamma   90.00
#
_symmetry.space_group_name_H-M   'P 1'
#
loop_
_entity.id
_entity.type
_entity.pdbx_description
1 polymer ?
#
loop_
_entity_poly.entity_id
_entity_poly.type
_entity_poly.pdbx_seq_one_letter_code
_entity_poly.pdbx_strand_id
1 'polypeptide(L)'
;MLCFEIKMITLVSLLPLVFFIEGYAAAEKELPTYIKKCLMKNRECVMKSSNDAIPFIVKGDPEYKVPNMQPLQVSFISLINTPQLTLNLSNLEIFGLEEAKMTDFMVDEVHDMHFTLVLSIPNTTIKGEYSVSGQVLVLPIRGNGNFSMSLRDQVNKLLNENWSVLVTEFGPGISSVVTKTIQRIFNVIARKVPARNVFISE
;
A
#
# COMPACT_ATOMS: atom_id res chain seq x y z
N MET A 1 4.41 -15.17 3.18
CA MET A 1 5.10 -14.69 1.96
C MET A 1 4.02 -14.44 0.92
N LEU A 2 3.63 -13.17 0.71
CA LEU A 2 2.55 -12.84 -0.23
C LEU A 2 3.17 -12.61 -1.61
N CYS A 3 2.86 -13.51 -2.52
CA CYS A 3 3.30 -13.52 -3.91
C CYS A 3 2.28 -12.73 -4.76
N PHE A 4 2.75 -11.80 -5.60
CA PHE A 4 1.91 -11.08 -6.55
C PHE A 4 2.11 -11.63 -7.96
N GLU A 5 1.24 -12.52 -8.42
CA GLU A 5 1.09 -12.76 -9.85
C GLU A 5 0.18 -11.66 -10.45
N ILE A 6 0.75 -10.80 -11.30
CA ILE A 6 -0.03 -9.94 -12.21
C ILE A 6 -0.09 -10.63 -13.56
N LYS A 7 -1.21 -11.30 -13.87
CA LYS A 7 -1.48 -11.79 -15.23
C LYS A 7 -2.24 -10.74 -16.03
N MET A 8 -1.61 -10.24 -17.09
CA MET A 8 -2.18 -9.33 -18.06
C MET A 8 -2.96 -10.14 -19.11
N ILE A 9 -4.29 -10.11 -19.08
CA ILE A 9 -5.13 -10.79 -20.09
C ILE A 9 -5.46 -9.77 -21.19
N THR A 10 -4.82 -9.90 -22.35
CA THR A 10 -5.23 -9.20 -23.58
C THR A 10 -6.25 -10.05 -24.33
N LEU A 11 -7.52 -9.65 -24.32
CA LEU A 11 -8.58 -10.21 -25.19
C LEU A 11 -8.63 -9.36 -26.47
N VAL A 12 -8.15 -9.92 -27.58
CA VAL A 12 -8.33 -9.36 -28.92
C VAL A 12 -9.25 -10.31 -29.69
N SER A 13 -10.50 -9.91 -29.90
CA SER A 13 -11.43 -10.58 -30.83
C SER A 13 -11.57 -9.74 -32.10
N LEU A 14 -11.27 -10.36 -33.24
CA LEU A 14 -11.33 -9.83 -34.60
C LEU A 14 -12.75 -9.47 -35.04
N LEU A 15 -12.95 -8.27 -35.61
CA LEU A 15 -13.55 -8.03 -36.93
C LEU A 15 -13.49 -6.51 -37.30
N PRO A 16 -13.18 -6.14 -38.56
CA PRO A 16 -12.88 -4.77 -38.94
C PRO A 16 -14.11 -4.07 -39.56
N LEU A 17 -14.43 -2.86 -39.10
CA LEU A 17 -15.17 -1.88 -39.89
C LEU A 17 -14.76 -0.47 -39.45
N VAL A 18 -14.20 0.24 -40.42
CA VAL A 18 -13.61 1.57 -40.36
C VAL A 18 -14.59 2.58 -39.76
N PHE A 19 -14.28 3.10 -38.58
CA PHE A 19 -14.77 4.38 -38.09
C PHE A 19 -13.57 5.20 -37.62
N PHE A 20 -13.56 6.47 -38.04
CA PHE A 20 -12.53 7.48 -37.82
C PHE A 20 -11.73 7.28 -36.54
N ILE A 21 -10.47 6.87 -36.71
CA ILE A 21 -9.46 6.89 -35.65
C ILE A 21 -9.01 8.35 -35.52
N GLU A 22 -9.78 9.17 -34.80
CA GLU A 22 -9.15 10.25 -34.06
C GLU A 22 -8.31 9.56 -32.99
N GLY A 23 -7.03 9.38 -33.32
CA GLY A 23 -6.05 8.82 -32.42
C GLY A 23 -5.99 9.68 -31.16
N TYR A 24 -6.67 9.24 -30.11
CA TYR A 24 -6.26 9.55 -28.76
C TYR A 24 -4.94 8.80 -28.54
N ALA A 25 -3.84 9.37 -29.06
CA ALA A 25 -2.55 9.17 -28.43
C ALA A 25 -2.73 9.70 -27.01
N ALA A 26 -2.95 8.82 -26.04
CA ALA A 26 -2.85 9.19 -24.65
C ALA A 26 -1.44 9.75 -24.48
N ALA A 27 -1.33 11.06 -24.32
CA ALA A 27 -0.06 11.74 -24.15
C ALA A 27 0.70 11.04 -23.01
N GLU A 28 1.82 10.42 -23.36
CA GLU A 28 2.68 9.76 -22.40
C GLU A 28 3.21 10.83 -21.46
N LYS A 29 3.00 10.61 -20.17
CA LYS A 29 3.36 11.61 -19.18
C LYS A 29 4.76 11.34 -18.68
N GLU A 30 5.52 12.40 -18.50
CA GLU A 30 6.79 12.30 -17.77
C GLU A 30 6.52 11.88 -16.32
N LEU A 31 7.57 11.43 -15.63
CA LEU A 31 7.47 11.19 -14.19
C LEU A 31 7.07 12.48 -13.47
N PRO A 32 6.25 12.38 -12.40
CA PRO A 32 6.04 13.53 -11.53
C PRO A 32 7.38 14.06 -11.02
N THR A 33 7.50 15.37 -10.87
CA THR A 33 8.75 16.04 -10.48
C THR A 33 9.28 15.61 -9.11
N TYR A 34 8.41 15.07 -8.25
CA TYR A 34 8.76 14.52 -6.94
C TYR A 34 9.30 13.09 -7.00
N ILE A 35 9.26 12.40 -8.14
CA ILE A 35 9.86 11.08 -8.34
C ILE A 35 11.13 11.23 -9.17
N LYS A 36 12.29 11.03 -8.54
CA LYS A 36 13.59 11.02 -9.22
C LYS A 36 13.85 9.65 -9.83
N LYS A 37 14.27 9.62 -11.10
CA LYS A 37 14.72 8.40 -11.78
C LYS A 37 15.95 7.83 -11.09
N CYS A 38 15.96 6.52 -10.90
CA CYS A 38 17.07 5.81 -10.26
C CYS A 38 17.40 4.53 -11.03
N LEU A 39 18.68 4.16 -11.04
CA LEU A 39 19.07 2.77 -11.26
C LEU A 39 18.54 1.95 -10.08
N MET A 40 17.83 0.86 -10.34
CA MET A 40 17.18 0.07 -9.27
C MET A 40 18.17 -0.49 -8.24
N LYS A 41 19.40 -0.78 -8.67
CA LYS A 41 20.48 -1.25 -7.79
C LYS A 41 21.05 -0.14 -6.90
N ASN A 42 20.81 1.13 -7.22
CA ASN A 42 21.27 2.25 -6.41
C ASN A 42 20.30 2.51 -5.25
N ARG A 43 20.55 1.80 -4.15
CA ARG A 43 19.76 1.90 -2.91
C ARG A 43 19.62 3.34 -2.40
N GLU A 44 20.70 4.12 -2.39
CA GLU A 44 20.67 5.51 -1.90
C GLU A 44 19.76 6.40 -2.76
N CYS A 45 19.83 6.25 -4.08
CA CYS A 45 18.94 6.96 -5.00
C CYS A 45 17.48 6.58 -4.76
N VAL A 46 17.18 5.28 -4.69
CA VAL A 46 15.81 4.79 -4.48
C VAL A 46 15.24 5.29 -3.15
N MET A 47 16.03 5.20 -2.07
CA MET A 47 15.62 5.68 -0.76
C MET A 47 15.37 7.19 -0.76
N LYS A 48 16.28 7.98 -1.35
CA LYS A 48 16.13 9.43 -1.44
C LYS A 48 14.92 9.83 -2.28
N SER A 49 14.78 9.24 -3.47
CA SER A 49 13.65 9.46 -4.37
C SER A 49 12.32 9.12 -3.69
N SER A 50 12.26 7.99 -2.98
CA SER A 50 11.06 7.57 -2.26
C SER A 50 10.72 8.53 -1.12
N ASN A 51 11.71 8.94 -0.32
CA ASN A 51 11.50 9.88 0.78
C ASN A 51 11.08 11.27 0.29
N ASP A 52 11.60 11.73 -0.86
CA ASP A 52 11.16 12.97 -1.50
C ASP A 52 9.72 12.84 -2.04
N ALA A 53 9.34 11.65 -2.53
CA ALA A 53 8.04 11.40 -3.15
C ALA A 53 6.90 11.16 -2.15
N ILE A 54 7.17 10.52 -1.00
CA ILE A 54 6.15 10.10 -0.02
C ILE A 54 5.17 11.22 0.34
N PRO A 55 5.60 12.45 0.72
CA PRO A 55 4.68 13.51 1.12
C PRO A 55 3.70 13.91 0.00
N PHE A 56 4.15 13.88 -1.26
CA PHE A 56 3.31 14.19 -2.42
C PHE A 56 2.36 13.05 -2.75
N ILE A 57 2.84 11.81 -2.68
CA ILE A 57 2.01 10.62 -2.92
C ILE A 57 0.89 10.52 -1.87
N VAL A 58 1.20 10.75 -0.59
CA VAL A 58 0.21 10.70 0.50
C VAL A 58 -0.82 11.83 0.38
N LYS A 59 -0.38 13.05 0.06
CA LYS A 59 -1.29 14.17 -0.19
C LYS A 59 -2.21 13.94 -1.41
N GLY A 60 -1.77 13.08 -2.33
CA GLY A 60 -2.44 12.79 -3.57
C GLY A 60 -2.00 13.71 -4.71
N ASP A 61 -2.20 13.23 -5.93
CA ASP A 61 -1.86 13.92 -7.16
C ASP A 61 -2.99 13.69 -8.17
N PRO A 62 -3.92 14.66 -8.34
CA PRO A 62 -5.03 14.55 -9.27
C PRO A 62 -4.58 14.36 -10.73
N GLU A 63 -3.43 14.94 -11.10
CA GLU A 63 -2.89 14.90 -12.45
C GLU A 63 -2.41 13.50 -12.83
N TYR A 64 -1.91 12.76 -11.83
CA TYR A 64 -1.61 11.34 -11.91
C TYR A 64 -2.68 10.46 -11.28
N LYS A 65 -3.88 10.98 -11.00
CA LYS A 65 -5.03 10.26 -10.39
C LYS A 65 -4.69 9.51 -9.08
N VAL A 66 -3.64 9.92 -8.38
CA VAL A 66 -3.30 9.40 -7.06
C VAL A 66 -4.29 10.02 -6.06
N PRO A 67 -5.08 9.21 -5.34
CA PRO A 67 -6.04 9.73 -4.39
C PRO A 67 -5.33 10.39 -3.20
N ASN A 68 -6.00 11.34 -2.55
CA ASN A 68 -5.55 11.84 -1.26
C ASN A 68 -5.70 10.73 -0.20
N MET A 69 -4.63 10.48 0.56
CA MET A 69 -4.53 9.46 1.60
C MET A 69 -4.28 10.07 2.98
N GLN A 70 -4.69 11.31 3.19
CA GLN A 70 -4.60 12.01 4.47
C GLN A 70 -5.98 12.54 4.92
N PRO A 71 -6.75 11.76 5.70
CA PRO A 71 -6.45 10.40 6.16
C PRO A 71 -6.63 9.35 5.07
N LEU A 72 -5.92 8.23 5.20
CA LEU A 72 -6.18 7.05 4.39
C LEU A 72 -7.45 6.39 4.91
N GLN A 73 -8.46 6.32 4.05
CA GLN A 73 -9.74 5.71 4.37
C GLN A 73 -9.75 4.23 4.00
N VAL A 74 -10.10 3.37 4.95
CA VAL A 74 -10.26 1.93 4.71
C VAL A 74 -11.61 1.47 5.24
N SER A 75 -12.48 1.05 4.33
CA SER A 75 -13.88 0.74 4.66
C SER A 75 -14.03 -0.45 5.59
N PHE A 76 -13.23 -1.51 5.38
CA PHE A 76 -13.34 -2.75 6.14
C PHE A 76 -12.02 -3.54 6.15
N ILE A 77 -11.69 -4.10 7.31
CA ILE A 77 -10.59 -5.06 7.50
C ILE A 77 -11.09 -6.18 8.41
N SER A 78 -10.88 -7.43 8.02
CA SER A 78 -11.01 -8.56 8.93
C SER A 78 -9.63 -8.89 9.49
N LEU A 79 -9.39 -8.53 10.76
CA LEU A 79 -8.10 -8.76 11.43
C LEU A 79 -7.99 -10.20 11.94
N ILE A 80 -9.07 -10.72 12.52
CA ILE A 80 -9.18 -12.14 12.92
C ILE A 80 -10.47 -12.68 12.33
N ASN A 81 -10.40 -13.80 11.64
CA ASN A 81 -11.55 -14.46 11.04
C ASN A 81 -11.49 -15.97 11.25
N THR A 82 -11.63 -16.40 12.49
CA THR A 82 -11.68 -17.82 12.86
C THR A 82 -13.06 -18.18 13.42
N PRO A 83 -13.44 -19.47 13.42
CA PRO A 83 -14.68 -19.90 14.06
C PRO A 83 -14.76 -19.54 15.56
N GLN A 84 -13.61 -19.45 16.23
CA GLN A 84 -13.52 -19.17 17.66
C GLN A 84 -13.58 -17.66 17.95
N LEU A 85 -13.01 -16.82 17.08
CA LEU A 85 -12.93 -15.39 17.28
C LEU A 85 -12.95 -14.63 15.95
N THR A 86 -13.80 -13.62 15.89
CA THR A 86 -13.85 -12.66 14.79
C THR A 86 -13.55 -11.28 15.34
N LEU A 87 -12.64 -10.57 14.67
CA LEU A 87 -12.33 -9.17 14.93
C LEU A 87 -12.30 -8.43 13.59
N ASN A 88 -13.29 -7.57 13.40
CA ASN A 88 -13.44 -6.75 12.22
C ASN A 88 -13.29 -5.29 12.58
N LEU A 89 -12.68 -4.53 11.67
CA LEU A 89 -12.56 -3.09 11.75
C LEU A 89 -13.27 -2.46 10.55
N SER A 90 -13.99 -1.37 10.77
CA SER A 90 -14.72 -0.64 9.73
C SER A 90 -14.55 0.88 9.87
N ASN A 91 -14.85 1.59 8.79
CA ASN A 91 -14.82 3.07 8.75
C ASN A 91 -13.50 3.63 9.28
N LEU A 92 -12.38 3.07 8.83
CA LEU A 92 -11.06 3.42 9.34
C LEU A 92 -10.56 4.72 8.71
N GLU A 93 -10.00 5.57 9.56
CA GLU A 93 -9.24 6.75 9.19
C GLU A 93 -7.82 6.63 9.76
N ILE A 94 -6.82 6.59 8.86
CA ILE A 94 -5.41 6.46 9.23
C ILE A 94 -4.69 7.78 8.92
N PHE A 95 -4.09 8.39 9.94
CA PHE A 95 -3.37 9.67 9.88
C PHE A 95 -1.88 9.48 10.15
N GLY A 96 -1.04 10.38 9.60
CA GLY A 96 0.42 10.43 9.85
C GLY A 96 1.27 9.68 8.83
N LEU A 97 0.68 9.20 7.73
CA LEU A 97 1.41 8.50 6.67
C LEU A 97 2.39 9.41 5.92
N GLU A 98 2.16 10.72 5.94
CA GLU A 98 3.02 11.74 5.36
C GLU A 98 4.39 11.85 6.07
N GLU A 99 4.48 11.37 7.31
CA GLU A 99 5.73 11.30 8.08
C GLU A 99 6.54 10.02 7.80
N ALA A 100 6.03 9.13 6.94
CA ALA A 100 6.71 7.88 6.61
C ALA A 100 8.08 8.13 5.97
N LYS A 101 9.07 7.37 6.43
CA LYS A 101 10.43 7.37 5.88
C LYS A 101 10.84 5.97 5.50
N MET A 102 11.34 5.80 4.29
CA MET A 102 12.04 4.61 3.88
C MET A 102 13.39 4.53 4.58
N THR A 103 13.58 3.49 5.37
CA THR A 103 14.81 3.20 6.12
C THR A 103 15.64 2.10 5.47
N ASP A 104 15.01 1.22 4.70
CA ASP A 104 15.70 0.19 3.94
C ASP A 104 14.96 -0.16 2.64
N PHE A 105 15.73 -0.65 1.67
CA PHE A 105 15.27 -1.13 0.39
C PHE A 105 16.18 -2.28 -0.07
N MET A 106 15.60 -3.44 -0.34
CA MET A 106 16.30 -4.63 -0.84
C MET A 106 15.64 -5.14 -2.11
N VAL A 107 16.45 -5.64 -3.03
CA VAL A 107 16.01 -6.27 -4.28
C VAL A 107 16.51 -7.70 -4.30
N ASP A 108 15.60 -8.67 -4.38
CA ASP A 108 15.97 -10.08 -4.57
C ASP A 108 15.96 -10.38 -6.08
N GLU A 109 17.15 -10.62 -6.64
CA GLU A 109 17.35 -10.84 -8.09
C GLU A 109 17.13 -12.30 -8.53
N VAL A 110 16.70 -13.17 -7.62
CA VAL A 110 16.89 -14.61 -7.80
C VAL A 110 15.91 -15.22 -8.81
N HIS A 111 14.61 -14.88 -8.82
CA HIS A 111 13.66 -15.43 -9.82
C HIS A 111 12.41 -14.59 -10.18
N ASP A 112 12.27 -13.37 -9.68
CA ASP A 112 11.24 -12.38 -10.05
C ASP A 112 11.66 -11.05 -9.40
N MET A 113 11.28 -9.88 -9.94
CA MET A 113 11.59 -8.60 -9.30
C MET A 113 10.84 -8.46 -7.97
N HIS A 114 11.43 -8.99 -6.89
CA HIS A 114 10.93 -8.85 -5.53
C HIS A 114 11.65 -7.70 -4.85
N PHE A 115 10.87 -6.74 -4.38
CA PHE A 115 11.36 -5.59 -3.63
C PHE A 115 10.88 -5.68 -2.19
N THR A 116 11.80 -5.55 -1.25
CA THR A 116 11.47 -5.37 0.16
C THR A 116 11.66 -3.90 0.52
N LEU A 117 10.59 -3.26 1.00
CA LEU A 117 10.56 -1.87 1.43
C LEU A 117 10.39 -1.85 2.94
N VAL A 118 11.30 -1.17 3.66
CA VAL A 118 11.17 -0.95 5.10
C VAL A 118 10.83 0.51 5.34
N LEU A 119 9.63 0.74 5.85
CA LEU A 119 9.10 2.08 6.15
C LEU A 119 9.00 2.26 7.67
N SER A 120 9.46 3.41 8.15
CA SER A 120 9.28 3.88 9.53
C SER A 120 8.27 5.02 9.53
N ILE A 121 7.24 4.92 10.38
CA ILE A 121 6.24 5.97 10.56
C ILE A 121 6.23 6.31 12.06
N PRO A 122 6.74 7.49 12.47
CA PRO A 122 6.95 7.80 13.88
C PRO A 122 5.64 8.01 14.64
N ASN A 123 4.66 8.66 13.99
CA ASN A 123 3.37 8.97 14.56
C ASN A 123 2.27 8.47 13.63
N THR A 124 1.42 7.57 14.10
CA THR A 124 0.22 7.16 13.36
C THR A 124 -0.98 7.18 14.28
N THR A 125 -2.09 7.74 13.83
CA THR A 125 -3.37 7.63 14.54
C THR A 125 -4.35 6.87 13.67
N ILE A 126 -4.97 5.84 14.22
CA ILE A 126 -5.97 5.03 13.55
C ILE A 126 -7.27 5.18 14.33
N LYS A 127 -8.30 5.70 13.67
CA LYS A 127 -9.65 5.79 14.21
C LYS A 127 -10.59 4.91 13.41
N GLY A 128 -11.67 4.47 14.03
CA GLY A 128 -12.75 3.81 13.33
C GLY A 128 -13.61 3.00 14.29
N GLU A 129 -14.25 1.97 13.75
CA GLU A 129 -15.16 1.09 14.47
C GLU A 129 -14.57 -0.32 14.55
N TYR A 130 -14.84 -1.00 15.66
CA TYR A 130 -14.51 -2.41 15.83
C TYR A 130 -15.78 -3.22 16.10
N SER A 131 -15.77 -4.47 15.66
CA SER A 131 -16.72 -5.50 16.06
C SER A 131 -15.95 -6.77 16.38
N VAL A 132 -16.04 -7.21 17.63
CA VAL A 132 -15.48 -8.46 18.12
C VAL A 132 -16.59 -9.41 18.55
N SER A 133 -16.51 -10.65 18.09
CA SER A 133 -17.44 -11.71 18.48
C SER A 133 -16.71 -13.04 18.49
N GLY A 134 -16.79 -13.75 19.61
CA GLY A 134 -16.17 -15.05 19.76
C GLY A 134 -16.16 -15.55 21.19
N GLN A 135 -15.24 -16.47 21.46
CA GLN A 135 -15.05 -17.07 22.76
C GLN A 135 -13.56 -17.29 23.00
N VAL A 136 -13.08 -16.87 24.17
CA VAL A 136 -11.71 -17.17 24.63
C VAL A 136 -11.82 -18.15 25.79
N LEU A 137 -11.36 -19.38 25.54
CA LEU A 137 -11.54 -20.53 26.43
C LEU A 137 -13.03 -20.77 26.71
N VAL A 138 -13.51 -20.39 27.90
CA VAL A 138 -14.92 -20.49 28.30
C VAL A 138 -15.67 -19.16 28.26
N LEU A 139 -14.97 -18.04 28.10
CA LEU A 139 -15.54 -16.70 28.21
C LEU A 139 -16.03 -16.19 26.83
N PRO A 140 -17.33 -15.93 26.66
CA PRO A 140 -17.82 -15.29 25.44
C PRO A 140 -17.38 -13.83 25.40
N ILE A 141 -16.83 -13.41 24.26
CA ILE A 141 -16.46 -12.02 24.01
C ILE A 141 -17.36 -11.48 22.92
N ARG A 142 -18.09 -10.41 23.25
CA ARG A 142 -18.87 -9.62 22.30
C ARG A 142 -18.65 -8.16 22.61
N GLY A 143 -18.38 -7.38 21.60
CA GLY A 143 -18.19 -5.95 21.76
C GLY A 143 -18.15 -5.28 20.41
N ASN A 144 -18.76 -4.11 20.33
CA ASN A 144 -18.66 -3.25 19.16
C ASN A 144 -18.65 -1.80 19.63
N GLY A 145 -17.96 -0.95 18.89
CA GLY A 145 -17.88 0.45 19.24
C GLY A 145 -16.79 1.17 18.47
N ASN A 146 -16.56 2.43 18.86
CA ASN A 146 -15.52 3.25 18.27
C ASN A 146 -14.20 3.02 18.99
N PHE A 147 -13.09 3.09 18.25
CA PHE A 147 -11.76 3.08 18.81
C PHE A 147 -10.92 4.20 18.22
N SER A 148 -9.91 4.61 18.98
CA SER A 148 -8.87 5.55 18.55
C SER A 148 -7.54 5.04 19.10
N MET A 149 -6.66 4.60 18.21
CA MET A 149 -5.34 4.07 18.53
C MET A 149 -4.28 5.06 18.09
N SER A 150 -3.32 5.35 18.97
CA SER A 150 -2.14 6.15 18.65
C SER A 150 -0.89 5.27 18.72
N LEU A 151 -0.23 5.12 17.59
CA LEU A 151 1.04 4.41 17.44
C LEU A 151 2.17 5.46 17.49
N ARG A 152 2.81 5.55 18.65
CA ARG A 152 3.95 6.44 18.95
C ARG A 152 4.94 5.72 19.86
N ASP A 153 6.18 6.19 19.90
CA ASP A 153 7.28 5.80 20.82
C ASP A 153 7.13 4.45 21.53
N GLN A 154 6.43 4.43 22.68
CA GLN A 154 6.26 3.24 23.52
C GLN A 154 5.43 2.15 22.84
N VAL A 155 4.33 2.52 22.19
CA VAL A 155 3.51 1.56 21.46
C VAL A 155 4.31 1.00 20.29
N ASN A 156 5.04 1.84 19.56
CA ASN A 156 5.91 1.39 18.47
C ASN A 156 7.00 0.44 18.97
N LYS A 157 7.59 0.73 20.13
CA LYS A 157 8.56 -0.16 20.79
C LYS A 157 7.93 -1.51 21.13
N LEU A 158 6.75 -1.53 21.75
CA LEU A 158 6.03 -2.76 22.07
C LEU A 158 5.69 -3.58 20.83
N LEU A 159 5.25 -2.92 19.75
CA LEU A 159 4.96 -3.58 18.48
C LEU A 159 6.22 -4.21 17.88
N ASN A 160 7.37 -3.53 17.96
CA ASN A 160 8.64 -4.04 17.46
C ASN A 160 9.14 -5.23 18.30
N GLU A 161 9.03 -5.15 19.63
CA GLU A 161 9.43 -6.24 20.54
C GLU A 161 8.58 -7.50 20.34
N ASN A 162 7.32 -7.35 19.92
CA ASN A 162 6.37 -8.45 19.73
C ASN A 162 6.01 -8.70 18.25
N TRP A 163 6.84 -8.23 17.32
CA TRP A 163 6.56 -8.24 15.88
C TRP A 163 6.19 -9.62 15.34
N SER A 164 6.87 -10.68 15.80
CA SER A 164 6.66 -12.06 15.33
C SER A 164 5.24 -12.56 15.60
N VAL A 165 4.68 -12.21 16.76
CA VAL A 165 3.30 -12.57 17.12
C VAL A 165 2.31 -11.74 16.33
N LEU A 166 2.53 -10.42 16.28
CA LEU A 166 1.61 -9.49 15.61
C LEU A 166 1.49 -9.74 14.11
N VAL A 167 2.61 -10.03 13.44
CA VAL A 167 2.61 -10.31 12.00
C VAL A 167 1.94 -11.65 11.69
N THR A 168 2.00 -12.61 12.62
CA THR A 168 1.35 -13.92 12.45
C THR A 168 -0.17 -13.79 12.60
N GLU A 169 -0.62 -13.03 13.60
CA GLU A 169 -2.05 -12.88 13.90
C GLU A 169 -2.74 -11.86 12.99
N PHE A 170 -2.21 -10.65 12.90
CA PHE A 170 -2.86 -9.52 12.22
C PHE A 170 -2.29 -9.23 10.83
N GLY A 171 -1.12 -9.77 10.51
CA GLY A 171 -0.41 -9.52 9.26
C GLY A 171 -1.25 -9.78 8.01
N PRO A 172 -2.00 -10.89 7.88
CA PRO A 172 -2.83 -11.15 6.70
C PRO A 172 -3.89 -10.05 6.45
N GLY A 173 -4.57 -9.58 7.51
CA GLY A 173 -5.57 -8.51 7.41
C GLY A 173 -4.96 -7.18 6.99
N ILE A 174 -3.84 -6.80 7.63
CA ILE A 174 -3.14 -5.54 7.36
C ILE A 174 -2.49 -5.56 5.96
N SER A 175 -1.79 -6.64 5.62
CA SER A 175 -1.07 -6.77 4.34
C SER A 175 -2.01 -6.71 3.14
N SER A 176 -3.24 -7.22 3.24
CA SER A 176 -4.23 -7.10 2.17
C SER A 176 -4.56 -5.63 1.85
N VAL A 177 -4.65 -4.78 2.88
CA VAL A 177 -4.94 -3.35 2.73
C VAL A 177 -3.75 -2.60 2.17
N VAL A 178 -2.56 -2.82 2.74
CA VAL A 178 -1.31 -2.19 2.30
C VAL A 178 -1.07 -2.52 0.82
N THR A 179 -1.18 -3.79 0.47
CA THR A 179 -1.10 -4.29 -0.90
C THR A 179 -2.04 -3.57 -1.84
N LYS A 180 -3.35 -3.58 -1.53
CA LYS A 180 -4.36 -3.01 -2.43
C LYS A 180 -4.13 -1.52 -2.62
N THR A 181 -3.67 -0.85 -1.57
CA THR A 181 -3.32 0.58 -1.60
C THR A 181 -2.12 0.82 -2.49
N ILE A 182 -1.00 0.13 -2.26
CA ILE A 182 0.22 0.24 -3.09
C ILE A 182 -0.07 -0.11 -4.54
N GLN A 183 -0.75 -1.23 -4.80
CA GLN A 183 -1.12 -1.65 -6.15
C GLN A 183 -1.99 -0.62 -6.84
N ARG A 184 -2.97 -0.02 -6.15
CA ARG A 184 -3.81 1.04 -6.71
C ARG A 184 -2.96 2.23 -7.14
N ILE A 185 -2.06 2.71 -6.28
CA ILE A 185 -1.17 3.85 -6.59
C ILE A 185 -0.27 3.49 -7.78
N PHE A 186 0.43 2.37 -7.70
CA PHE A 186 1.34 1.91 -8.73
C PHE A 186 0.64 1.77 -10.08
N ASN A 187 -0.52 1.10 -10.12
CA ASN A 187 -1.28 0.89 -11.35
C ASN A 187 -1.74 2.19 -11.99
N VAL A 188 -2.08 3.19 -11.18
CA VAL A 188 -2.52 4.48 -11.69
C VAL A 188 -1.33 5.26 -12.28
N ILE A 189 -0.19 5.28 -11.59
CA ILE A 189 1.04 5.95 -12.08
C ILE A 189 1.55 5.23 -13.34
N ALA A 190 1.63 3.89 -13.33
CA ALA A 190 2.13 3.08 -14.44
C ALA A 190 1.25 3.19 -15.71
N ARG A 191 -0.04 3.49 -15.58
CA ARG A 191 -0.91 3.80 -16.74
C ARG A 191 -0.62 5.14 -17.40
N LYS A 192 0.04 6.06 -16.69
CA LYS A 192 0.35 7.42 -17.16
C LYS A 192 1.82 7.57 -17.57
N VAL A 193 2.71 6.84 -16.92
CA VAL A 193 4.16 6.91 -17.13
C VAL A 193 4.64 5.60 -17.76
N PRO A 194 5.16 5.61 -18.99
CA PRO A 194 5.68 4.40 -19.63
C PRO A 194 6.92 3.89 -18.89
N ALA A 195 7.10 2.56 -18.82
CA ALA A 195 8.16 1.92 -18.02
C ALA A 195 9.58 2.41 -18.34
N ARG A 196 9.86 2.73 -19.61
CA ARG A 196 11.14 3.31 -20.07
C ARG A 196 11.48 4.67 -19.45
N ASN A 197 10.47 5.40 -18.95
CA ASN A 197 10.66 6.67 -18.27
C ASN A 197 10.85 6.48 -16.76
N VAL A 198 10.52 5.31 -16.21
CA VAL A 198 10.59 5.01 -14.78
C VAL A 198 11.97 4.46 -14.39
N PHE A 199 12.50 3.57 -15.22
CA PHE A 199 13.77 2.90 -14.98
C PHE A 199 14.83 3.42 -15.94
N ILE A 200 15.99 3.79 -15.41
CA ILE A 200 17.18 3.96 -16.23
C ILE A 200 17.71 2.54 -16.48
N SER A 201 17.70 2.08 -17.72
CA SER A 201 18.48 0.90 -18.11
C SER A 201 19.95 1.30 -18.19
N GLU A 202 20.85 0.46 -17.68
CA GLU A 202 22.29 0.59 -17.96
C GLU A 202 22.57 0.68 -19.46
#